data_AF-A0A6S7ICQ5-F1
#
_entry.id   AF-A0A6S7ICQ5-F1
#
_cell.length_a   1.000
_cell.length_b   1.000
_cell.length_c   1.000
_cell.angle_alpha   90.00
_cell.angle_beta   90.00
_cell.angle_gamma   90.00
#
_symmetry.space_group_name_H-M   'P 1'
#
loop_
_entity.id
_entity.type
_entity.pdbx_description
1 polymer ?
#
loop_
_entity_poly.entity_id
_entity_poly.type
_entity_poly.pdbx_seq_one_letter_code
_entity_poly.pdbx_strand_id
1 'polypeptide(L)'
;MDPVLPVFLGIAVQEQVGELRAYLKSNGVALEDKGPDDLSENLSEIFSVCGQCMKSCSEIDMEGFLNSVLSLIFALTEKRDEVIRAFVQCLVEMPNYAALRHRLLNVLFCGLNKLDPTRYNVYCGQLELASKSGLLDMVTTDIDQVKLWLNQWDDVQKSRKIYRLLHDAFLSNEQRCGICYIILNG
;
A
#
# COMPACT_ATOMS: atom_id res chain seq x y z
N MET A 1 -28.30 -0.10 4.20
CA MET A 1 -27.52 1.15 4.33
C MET A 1 -26.16 0.84 3.78
N ASP A 2 -25.92 1.17 2.51
CA ASP A 2 -24.60 1.01 1.91
C ASP A 2 -23.70 2.16 2.39
N PRO A 3 -22.47 1.87 2.85
CA PRO A 3 -21.50 2.91 3.12
C PRO A 3 -21.03 3.46 1.78
N VAL A 4 -21.48 4.66 1.44
CA VAL A 4 -20.90 5.44 0.33
C VAL A 4 -19.48 5.79 0.75
N LEU A 5 -18.51 5.04 0.24
CA LEU A 5 -17.13 5.48 0.20
C LEU A 5 -17.10 6.80 -0.59
N PRO A 6 -16.43 7.86 -0.10
CA PRO A 6 -16.28 9.09 -0.86
C PRO A 6 -15.31 8.80 -2.00
N VAL A 7 -15.87 8.41 -3.15
CA VAL A 7 -15.14 8.29 -4.40
C VAL A 7 -15.10 9.69 -5.02
N PHE A 8 -13.91 10.27 -5.10
CA PHE A 8 -13.64 11.47 -5.89
C PHE A 8 -13.78 11.13 -7.39
N LEU A 9 -15.01 11.14 -7.92
CA LEU A 9 -15.32 10.96 -9.35
C LEU A 9 -15.97 12.23 -9.94
N GLY A 10 -15.39 13.40 -9.64
CA GLY A 10 -15.90 14.68 -10.14
C GLY A 10 -14.94 15.45 -11.05
N ILE A 11 -13.64 15.12 -11.07
CA ILE A 11 -12.59 15.90 -11.72
C ILE A 11 -11.79 15.06 -12.70
N ALA A 12 -11.15 15.71 -13.69
CA ALA A 12 -10.35 15.01 -14.68
C ALA A 12 -9.09 14.42 -14.03
N VAL A 13 -8.58 13.29 -14.56
CA VAL A 13 -7.34 12.63 -14.08
C VAL A 13 -6.18 13.63 -13.94
N GLN A 14 -6.00 14.49 -14.94
CA GLN A 14 -4.93 15.50 -14.95
C GLN A 14 -5.11 16.58 -13.88
N GLU A 15 -6.36 16.94 -13.58
CA GLU A 15 -6.70 17.89 -12.52
C GLU A 15 -6.40 17.28 -11.15
N GLN A 16 -6.80 16.03 -10.93
CA GLN A 16 -6.51 15.29 -9.70
C GLN A 16 -4.99 15.14 -9.46
N VAL A 17 -4.21 14.87 -10.50
CA VAL A 17 -2.74 14.85 -10.42
C VAL A 17 -2.19 16.22 -10.02
N GLY A 18 -2.69 17.30 -10.64
CA GLY A 18 -2.31 18.66 -10.30
C GLY A 18 -2.59 19.01 -8.83
N GLU A 19 -3.75 18.61 -8.31
CA GLU A 19 -4.12 18.78 -6.90
C GLU A 19 -3.17 18.03 -5.95
N LEU A 20 -2.83 16.77 -6.28
CA LEU A 20 -1.87 15.99 -5.48
C LEU A 20 -0.49 16.64 -5.44
N ARG A 21 -0.01 17.16 -6.58
CA ARG A 21 1.29 17.86 -6.65
C ARG A 21 1.25 19.17 -5.87
N ALA A 22 0.18 19.96 -6.01
CA ALA A 22 -0.02 21.18 -5.23
C ALA A 22 -0.04 20.92 -3.71
N TYR A 23 -0.69 19.82 -3.29
CA TYR A 23 -0.70 19.39 -1.90
C TYR A 23 0.71 19.02 -1.39
N LEU A 24 1.50 18.28 -2.17
CA LEU A 24 2.88 17.96 -1.76
C LEU A 24 3.74 19.22 -1.65
N LYS A 25 3.56 20.18 -2.57
CA LYS A 25 4.27 21.48 -2.52
C LYS A 25 3.90 22.31 -1.30
N SER A 26 2.62 22.36 -0.93
CA SER A 26 2.19 23.10 0.27
C SER A 26 2.74 22.50 1.56
N ASN A 27 3.09 21.20 1.54
CA ASN A 27 3.77 20.49 2.62
C ASN A 27 5.31 20.53 2.52
N GLY A 28 5.87 21.41 1.68
CA GLY A 28 7.30 21.72 1.65
C GLY A 28 8.15 20.83 0.71
N VAL A 29 7.52 20.04 -0.17
CA VAL A 29 8.24 19.26 -1.18
C VAL A 29 8.48 20.06 -2.44
N ALA A 30 9.69 20.00 -2.98
CA ALA A 30 10.03 20.61 -4.26
C ALA A 30 9.62 19.69 -5.42
N LEU A 31 8.49 20.00 -6.05
CA LEU A 31 8.00 19.36 -7.28
C LEU A 31 7.62 20.42 -8.33
N GLU A 32 7.75 20.06 -9.61
CA GLU A 32 7.17 20.84 -10.71
C GLU A 32 5.64 20.75 -10.72
N ASP A 33 4.95 21.81 -11.15
CA ASP A 33 3.47 21.91 -11.06
C ASP A 33 2.73 20.93 -11.97
N LYS A 34 3.21 20.74 -13.21
CA LYS A 34 2.57 19.83 -14.17
C LYS A 34 3.12 18.41 -14.10
N GLY A 35 4.42 18.25 -13.87
CA GLY A 35 5.08 16.95 -13.97
C GLY A 35 5.01 16.36 -15.39
N PRO A 36 5.33 15.06 -15.53
CA PRO A 36 5.20 14.33 -16.79
C PRO A 36 3.75 14.21 -17.28
N ASP A 37 3.55 14.23 -18.61
CA ASP A 37 2.24 13.99 -19.23
C ASP A 37 1.76 12.54 -19.04
N ASP A 38 2.69 11.59 -18.98
CA ASP A 38 2.41 10.18 -18.68
C ASP A 38 2.06 10.01 -17.20
N LEU A 39 0.85 9.50 -16.94
CA LEU A 39 0.33 9.34 -15.57
C LEU A 39 1.19 8.39 -14.73
N SER A 40 1.76 7.34 -15.31
CA SER A 40 2.58 6.37 -14.59
C SER A 40 3.91 6.98 -14.15
N GLU A 41 4.51 7.80 -14.99
CA GLU A 41 5.73 8.56 -14.67
C GLU A 41 5.43 9.63 -13.61
N ASN A 42 4.30 10.32 -13.74
CA ASN A 42 3.86 11.32 -12.78
C ASN A 42 3.60 10.74 -11.38
N LEU A 43 2.89 9.61 -11.30
CA LEU A 43 2.68 8.88 -10.04
C LEU A 43 3.99 8.35 -9.45
N SER A 44 4.93 7.90 -10.30
CA SER A 44 6.24 7.44 -9.83
C SER A 44 7.04 8.57 -9.19
N GLU A 45 7.01 9.77 -9.78
CA GLU A 45 7.63 10.97 -9.19
C GLU A 45 6.97 11.33 -7.85
N ILE A 46 5.63 11.32 -7.78
CA ILE A 46 4.87 11.54 -6.55
C ILE A 46 5.31 10.55 -5.45
N PHE A 47 5.44 9.26 -5.74
CA PHE A 47 5.86 8.25 -4.75
C PHE A 47 7.29 8.48 -4.26
N SER A 48 8.19 8.94 -5.13
CA SER A 48 9.59 9.19 -4.78
C SER A 48 9.77 10.27 -3.71
N VAL A 49 8.84 11.22 -3.63
CA VAL A 49 8.88 12.34 -2.68
C VAL A 49 7.84 12.23 -1.57
N CYS A 50 6.89 11.29 -1.67
CA CYS A 50 5.78 11.15 -0.73
C CYS A 50 6.25 10.98 0.71
N GLY A 51 7.35 10.25 0.93
CA GLY A 51 7.98 10.05 2.23
C GLY A 51 8.39 11.34 2.96
N GLN A 52 8.61 12.43 2.23
CA GLN A 52 9.02 13.72 2.80
C GLN A 52 7.82 14.47 3.42
N CYS A 53 6.64 14.43 2.79
CA CYS A 53 5.41 15.03 3.32
C CYS A 53 4.86 14.27 4.53
N MET A 54 5.05 12.95 4.58
CA MET A 54 4.45 12.05 5.56
C MET A 54 4.85 12.28 7.03
N LYS A 55 5.80 13.18 7.31
CA LYS A 55 6.28 13.48 8.67
C LYS A 55 5.45 14.54 9.39
N SER A 56 4.71 15.37 8.67
CA SER A 56 4.04 16.57 9.21
C SER A 56 2.51 16.58 9.03
N CYS A 57 1.94 15.66 8.26
CA CYS A 57 0.51 15.61 7.98
C CYS A 57 -0.29 14.89 9.08
N SER A 58 -1.59 15.14 9.18
CA SER A 58 -2.48 14.34 10.02
C SER A 58 -2.81 12.98 9.36
N GLU A 59 -3.26 11.98 10.14
CA GLU A 59 -3.68 10.69 9.56
C GLU A 59 -4.85 10.86 8.59
N ILE A 60 -5.78 11.78 8.88
CA ILE A 60 -6.96 12.04 8.04
C ILE A 60 -6.54 12.62 6.68
N ASP A 61 -5.62 13.59 6.68
CA ASP A 61 -5.14 14.19 5.44
C ASP A 61 -4.36 13.17 4.60
N MET A 62 -3.55 12.32 5.26
CA MET A 62 -2.84 11.24 4.55
C MET A 62 -3.79 10.17 4.02
N GLU A 63 -4.85 9.83 4.73
CA GLU A 63 -5.89 8.92 4.25
C GLU A 63 -6.56 9.49 3.00
N GLY A 64 -6.92 10.77 2.99
CA GLY A 64 -7.46 11.46 1.82
C GLY A 64 -6.50 11.44 0.63
N PHE A 65 -5.25 11.84 0.85
CA PHE A 65 -4.20 11.85 -0.18
C PHE A 65 -3.98 10.46 -0.81
N LEU A 66 -3.81 9.43 0.02
CA LEU A 66 -3.52 8.07 -0.44
C LEU A 66 -4.73 7.41 -1.13
N ASN A 67 -5.96 7.75 -0.73
CA ASN A 67 -7.17 7.29 -1.44
C ASN A 67 -7.29 7.94 -2.82
N SER A 68 -6.92 9.22 -2.96
CA SER A 68 -6.85 9.89 -4.26
C SER A 68 -5.81 9.24 -5.17
N VAL A 69 -4.62 8.93 -4.64
CA VAL A 69 -3.59 8.16 -5.36
C VAL A 69 -4.12 6.79 -5.79
N LEU A 70 -4.78 6.06 -4.89
CA LEU A 70 -5.32 4.73 -5.17
C LEU A 70 -6.37 4.77 -6.29
N SER A 71 -7.19 5.82 -6.32
CA SER A 71 -8.18 6.04 -7.38
C SER A 71 -7.51 6.24 -8.75
N LEU A 72 -6.40 6.99 -8.81
CA LEU A 72 -5.61 7.15 -10.04
C LEU A 72 -4.95 5.84 -10.49
N ILE A 73 -4.48 5.01 -9.55
CA ILE A 73 -3.92 3.69 -9.86
C ILE A 73 -4.97 2.79 -10.51
N PHE A 74 -6.23 2.83 -10.05
CA PHE A 74 -7.31 2.05 -10.67
C PHE A 74 -7.74 2.60 -12.04
N ALA A 75 -7.48 3.88 -12.33
CA ALA A 75 -7.73 4.47 -13.64
C ALA A 75 -6.63 4.17 -14.68
N LEU A 76 -5.45 3.68 -14.26
CA LEU A 76 -4.36 3.34 -15.18
C LEU A 76 -4.69 2.13 -16.04
N THR A 77 -4.49 2.28 -17.35
CA THR A 77 -4.59 1.18 -18.33
C THR A 77 -3.23 0.63 -18.73
N GLU A 78 -2.17 1.45 -18.72
CA GLU A 78 -0.81 1.09 -19.11
C GLU A 78 0.15 1.18 -17.93
N LYS A 79 1.23 0.38 -17.94
CA LYS A 79 2.27 0.32 -16.89
C LYS A 79 1.74 0.14 -15.45
N ARG A 80 0.46 -0.22 -15.31
CA ARG A 80 -0.27 -0.32 -14.03
C ARG A 80 0.47 -1.21 -13.03
N ASP A 81 1.00 -2.34 -13.48
CA ASP A 81 1.67 -3.30 -12.60
C ASP A 81 2.99 -2.74 -12.03
N GLU A 82 3.69 -1.88 -12.78
CA GLU A 82 4.89 -1.16 -12.31
C GLU A 82 4.52 -0.13 -11.25
N VAL A 83 3.48 0.66 -11.51
CA VAL A 83 2.97 1.68 -10.58
C VAL A 83 2.45 1.04 -9.30
N ILE A 84 1.74 -0.08 -9.38
CA ILE A 84 1.28 -0.84 -8.21
C ILE A 84 2.48 -1.29 -7.36
N ARG A 85 3.55 -1.82 -7.98
CA ARG A 85 4.76 -2.21 -7.24
C ARG A 85 5.39 -1.02 -6.53
N ALA A 86 5.50 0.13 -7.21
CA ALA A 86 6.04 1.35 -6.63
C ALA A 86 5.18 1.86 -5.47
N PHE A 87 3.85 1.83 -5.59
CA PHE A 87 2.93 2.22 -4.54
C PHE A 87 2.99 1.29 -3.32
N VAL A 88 3.05 -0.03 -3.55
CA VAL A 88 3.22 -1.01 -2.46
C VAL A 88 4.52 -0.73 -1.70
N GLN A 89 5.63 -0.51 -2.41
CA GLN A 89 6.91 -0.18 -1.77
C GLN A 89 6.83 1.14 -0.99
N CYS A 90 6.18 2.16 -1.54
CA CYS A 90 5.95 3.44 -0.87
C CYS A 90 5.21 3.25 0.47
N LEU A 91 4.17 2.41 0.49
CA LEU A 91 3.44 2.11 1.73
C LEU A 91 4.30 1.29 2.71
N VAL A 92 5.05 0.30 2.25
CA VAL A 92 5.91 -0.53 3.12
C VAL A 92 7.01 0.29 3.81
N GLU A 93 7.60 1.27 3.12
CA GLU A 93 8.70 2.10 3.66
C GLU A 93 8.24 3.32 4.46
N MET A 94 6.98 3.74 4.34
CA MET A 94 6.47 4.84 5.15
C MET A 94 6.58 4.49 6.65
N PRO A 95 7.05 5.39 7.54
CA PRO A 95 7.22 5.07 8.95
C PRO A 95 5.91 5.07 9.75
N ASN A 96 4.97 5.94 9.39
CA ASN A 96 3.78 6.24 10.20
C ASN A 96 2.50 5.52 9.72
N TYR A 97 1.41 5.64 10.47
CA TYR A 97 0.05 5.21 10.09
C TYR A 97 -0.05 3.75 9.61
N ALA A 98 0.56 2.82 10.35
CA ALA A 98 0.62 1.41 9.93
C ALA A 98 -0.77 0.80 9.65
N ALA A 99 -1.77 1.08 10.49
CA ALA A 99 -3.12 0.58 10.29
C ALA A 99 -3.77 1.13 9.00
N LEU A 100 -3.65 2.44 8.73
CA LEU A 100 -4.10 3.05 7.48
C LEU A 100 -3.44 2.39 6.25
N ARG A 101 -2.14 2.16 6.30
CA ARG A 101 -1.42 1.50 5.20
C ARG A 101 -1.90 0.08 4.92
N HIS A 102 -2.15 -0.69 5.98
CA HIS A 102 -2.75 -2.02 5.85
C HIS A 102 -4.13 -1.96 5.20
N ARG A 103 -4.97 -1.00 5.63
CA ARG A 103 -6.29 -0.77 5.00
C ARG A 103 -6.14 -0.47 3.51
N LEU A 104 -5.23 0.42 3.12
CA LEU A 104 -5.00 0.78 1.71
C LEU A 104 -4.48 -0.38 0.87
N LEU A 105 -3.50 -1.16 1.37
CA LEU A 105 -3.01 -2.36 0.68
C LEU A 105 -4.13 -3.39 0.52
N ASN A 106 -5.00 -3.53 1.52
CA ASN A 106 -6.15 -4.43 1.43
C ASN A 106 -7.19 -3.96 0.40
N VAL A 107 -7.48 -2.66 0.33
CA VAL A 107 -8.35 -2.09 -0.71
C VAL A 107 -7.76 -2.36 -2.09
N LEU A 108 -6.44 -2.14 -2.27
CA LEU A 108 -5.76 -2.46 -3.51
C LEU A 108 -5.86 -3.94 -3.87
N PHE A 109 -5.55 -4.84 -2.93
CA PHE A 109 -5.63 -6.29 -3.14
C PHE A 109 -7.03 -6.76 -3.55
N CYS A 110 -8.06 -6.27 -2.86
CA CYS A 110 -9.45 -6.59 -3.13
C CYS A 110 -9.95 -6.00 -4.46
N GLY A 111 -9.48 -4.80 -4.82
CA GLY A 111 -9.85 -4.13 -6.07
C GLY A 111 -9.26 -4.77 -7.33
N LEU A 112 -8.16 -5.52 -7.22
CA LEU A 112 -7.59 -6.26 -8.35
C LEU A 112 -8.42 -7.50 -8.71
N ASN A 113 -8.39 -7.95 -9.98
CA ASN A 113 -9.03 -9.20 -10.37
C ASN A 113 -8.38 -10.40 -9.63
N LYS A 114 -9.15 -11.42 -9.26
CA LYS A 114 -8.65 -12.62 -8.56
C LYS A 114 -7.52 -13.34 -9.30
N LEU A 115 -7.54 -13.31 -10.64
CA LEU A 115 -6.53 -13.92 -11.49
C LEU A 115 -5.38 -12.95 -11.84
N ASP A 116 -5.41 -11.72 -11.34
CA ASP A 116 -4.38 -10.73 -11.61
C ASP A 116 -3.07 -11.14 -10.94
N PRO A 117 -1.98 -11.38 -11.71
CA PRO A 117 -0.70 -11.79 -11.15
C PRO A 117 -0.10 -10.73 -10.23
N THR A 118 -0.53 -9.46 -10.34
CA THR A 118 -0.05 -8.36 -9.49
C THR A 118 -0.49 -8.52 -8.04
N ARG A 119 -1.56 -9.31 -7.77
CA ARG A 119 -1.98 -9.65 -6.39
C ARG A 119 -0.86 -10.29 -5.58
N TYR A 120 0.04 -11.03 -6.23
CA TYR A 120 1.24 -11.57 -5.59
C TYR A 120 2.11 -10.48 -4.96
N ASN A 121 2.38 -9.40 -5.70
CA ASN A 121 3.23 -8.32 -5.23
C ASN A 121 2.57 -7.55 -4.08
N VAL A 122 1.25 -7.31 -4.19
CA VAL A 122 0.48 -6.65 -3.13
C VAL A 122 0.47 -7.50 -1.86
N TYR A 123 0.27 -8.82 -1.98
CA TYR A 123 0.27 -9.72 -0.83
C TYR A 123 1.66 -9.84 -0.17
N CYS A 124 2.75 -9.86 -0.96
CA CYS A 124 4.10 -9.74 -0.40
C CYS A 124 4.24 -8.46 0.44
N GLY A 125 3.79 -7.33 -0.09
CA GLY A 125 3.83 -6.05 0.62
C GLY A 125 3.00 -6.02 1.89
N GLN A 126 1.81 -6.67 1.90
CA GLN A 126 1.00 -6.82 3.12
C GLN A 126 1.76 -7.58 4.21
N LEU A 127 2.41 -8.69 3.86
CA LEU A 127 3.21 -9.48 4.81
C LEU A 127 4.45 -8.73 5.31
N GLU A 128 5.17 -8.05 4.42
CA GLU A 128 6.33 -7.23 4.77
C GLU A 128 5.93 -6.08 5.71
N LEU A 129 4.82 -5.39 5.42
CA LEU A 129 4.29 -4.35 6.28
C LEU A 129 3.84 -4.92 7.64
N ALA A 130 3.18 -6.07 7.66
CA ALA A 130 2.71 -6.72 8.89
C ALA A 130 3.88 -7.11 9.79
N SER A 131 4.96 -7.67 9.22
CA SER A 131 6.19 -7.97 9.94
C SER A 131 6.83 -6.71 10.54
N LYS A 132 6.92 -5.62 9.76
CA LYS A 132 7.46 -4.33 10.23
C LYS A 132 6.58 -3.66 11.29
N SER A 133 5.26 -3.75 11.19
CA SER A 133 4.33 -3.06 12.10
C SER A 133 3.87 -3.89 13.29
N GLY A 134 4.00 -5.21 13.25
CA GLY A 134 3.44 -6.12 14.27
C GLY A 134 1.90 -6.18 14.22
N LEU A 135 1.30 -5.94 13.04
CA LEU A 135 -0.16 -5.96 12.85
C LEU A 135 -0.55 -7.12 11.95
N LEU A 136 -0.15 -8.33 12.33
CA LEU A 136 -0.39 -9.54 11.52
C LEU A 136 -1.87 -9.85 11.38
N ASP A 137 -2.69 -9.49 12.37
CA ASP A 137 -4.14 -9.69 12.38
C ASP A 137 -4.87 -8.92 11.26
N MET A 138 -4.21 -7.92 10.65
CA MET A 138 -4.75 -7.16 9.52
C MET A 138 -4.54 -7.84 8.16
N VAL A 139 -3.81 -8.96 8.11
CA VAL A 139 -3.46 -9.68 6.88
C VAL A 139 -3.98 -11.11 6.95
N THR A 140 -4.48 -11.64 5.83
CA THR A 140 -4.90 -13.04 5.76
C THR A 140 -3.68 -13.96 5.88
N THR A 141 -3.65 -14.78 6.92
CA THR A 141 -2.60 -15.79 7.19
C THR A 141 -3.11 -17.23 7.12
N ASP A 142 -4.40 -17.42 6.82
CA ASP A 142 -5.00 -18.74 6.64
C ASP A 142 -4.30 -19.51 5.51
N ILE A 143 -3.69 -20.63 5.86
CA ILE A 143 -2.82 -21.39 4.95
C ILE A 143 -3.61 -21.98 3.78
N ASP A 144 -4.87 -22.36 3.96
CA ASP A 144 -5.68 -22.95 2.90
C ASP A 144 -6.10 -21.89 1.88
N GLN A 145 -6.46 -20.70 2.36
CA GLN A 145 -6.71 -19.53 1.53
C GLN A 145 -5.46 -19.09 0.76
N VAL A 146 -4.29 -19.10 1.41
CA VAL A 146 -3.01 -18.76 0.77
C VAL A 146 -2.63 -19.79 -0.29
N LYS A 147 -2.77 -21.08 -0.01
CA LYS A 147 -2.54 -22.15 -1.00
C LYS A 147 -3.43 -21.98 -2.22
N LEU A 148 -4.70 -21.60 -2.03
CA LEU A 148 -5.61 -21.34 -3.14
C LEU A 148 -5.08 -20.23 -4.06
N TRP A 149 -4.57 -19.14 -3.50
CA TRP A 149 -3.97 -18.05 -4.28
C TRP A 149 -2.66 -18.47 -4.95
N LEU A 150 -1.80 -19.18 -4.24
CA LEU A 150 -0.51 -19.65 -4.79
C LEU A 150 -0.71 -20.60 -5.97
N ASN A 151 -1.71 -21.48 -5.92
CA ASN A 151 -2.05 -22.37 -7.02
C ASN A 151 -2.54 -21.61 -8.27
N GLN A 152 -3.13 -20.42 -8.09
CA GLN A 152 -3.57 -19.57 -9.22
C GLN A 152 -2.41 -18.86 -9.90
N TRP A 153 -1.32 -18.59 -9.17
CA TRP A 153 -0.13 -17.91 -9.71
C TRP A 153 0.90 -18.88 -10.31
N ASP A 154 0.71 -20.19 -10.12
CA ASP A 154 1.48 -21.32 -10.68
C ASP A 154 3.00 -21.09 -10.77
N ASP A 155 3.60 -20.65 -9.66
CA ASP A 155 5.04 -20.35 -9.59
C ASP A 155 5.61 -20.77 -8.23
N VAL A 156 6.43 -21.82 -8.28
CA VAL A 156 7.06 -22.43 -7.09
C VAL A 156 7.96 -21.43 -6.34
N GLN A 157 8.63 -20.51 -7.02
CA GLN A 157 9.48 -19.51 -6.35
C GLN A 157 8.64 -18.49 -5.60
N LYS A 158 7.51 -18.06 -6.18
CA LYS A 158 6.55 -17.19 -5.51
C LYS A 158 5.98 -17.84 -4.26
N SER A 159 5.59 -19.13 -4.34
CA SER A 159 5.12 -19.88 -3.17
C SER A 159 6.17 -19.94 -2.06
N ARG A 160 7.42 -20.27 -2.40
CA ARG A 160 8.52 -20.31 -1.42
C ARG A 160 8.75 -18.95 -0.76
N LYS A 161 8.69 -17.85 -1.53
CA LYS A 161 8.84 -16.50 -0.97
C LYS A 161 7.70 -16.16 -0.01
N ILE A 162 6.44 -16.45 -0.36
CA ILE A 162 5.29 -16.20 0.52
C ILE A 162 5.40 -16.99 1.83
N TYR A 163 5.77 -18.27 1.78
CA TYR A 163 5.92 -19.06 3.01
C TYR A 163 7.03 -18.53 3.92
N ARG A 164 8.14 -18.04 3.35
CA ARG A 164 9.18 -17.35 4.14
C ARG A 164 8.66 -16.07 4.78
N LEU A 165 7.99 -15.22 4.00
CA LEU A 165 7.41 -13.97 4.52
C LEU A 165 6.37 -14.21 5.62
N LEU A 166 5.52 -15.23 5.48
CA LEU A 166 4.58 -15.63 6.53
C LEU A 166 5.32 -16.05 7.80
N HIS A 167 6.30 -16.94 7.68
CA HIS A 167 7.10 -17.39 8.81
C HIS A 167 7.81 -16.22 9.51
N ASP A 168 8.45 -15.33 8.76
CA ASP A 168 9.15 -14.17 9.30
C ASP A 168 8.18 -13.19 9.99
N ALA A 169 6.97 -13.02 9.43
CA ALA A 169 5.92 -12.21 10.04
C ALA A 169 5.41 -12.81 11.36
N PHE A 170 5.21 -14.13 11.44
CA PHE A 170 4.83 -14.82 12.68
C PHE A 170 5.90 -14.68 13.75
N LEU A 171 7.17 -14.94 13.43
CA LEU A 171 8.29 -14.79 14.37
C LEU A 171 8.42 -13.36 14.89
N SER A 172 8.31 -12.38 14.00
CA SER A 172 8.37 -10.96 14.36
C SER A 172 7.23 -10.57 15.30
N ASN A 173 6.04 -11.16 15.11
CA ASN A 173 4.87 -10.90 15.94
C ASN A 173 5.04 -11.52 17.34
N GLU A 174 5.50 -12.77 17.43
CA GLU A 174 5.75 -13.46 18.71
C GLU A 174 6.81 -12.73 19.55
N GLN A 175 7.92 -12.31 18.95
CA GLN A 175 8.97 -11.56 19.63
C GLN A 175 8.44 -10.25 20.23
N ARG A 176 7.55 -9.55 19.53
CA ARG A 176 6.92 -8.31 20.03
C ARG A 176 5.94 -8.56 21.16
N CYS A 177 5.13 -9.61 21.08
CA CYS A 177 4.25 -10.02 22.18
C CYS A 177 5.05 -10.36 23.45
N GLY A 178 6.18 -11.07 23.31
CA GLY A 178 7.05 -11.42 24.43
C GLY A 178 7.69 -10.19 25.11
N ILE A 179 8.18 -9.22 24.33
CA ILE A 179 8.76 -7.97 24.86
C ILE A 179 7.69 -7.13 25.58
N CYS A 180 6.48 -7.04 25.04
CA CYS A 180 5.38 -6.29 25.65
C CYS A 180 4.98 -6.90 27.01
N TYR A 181 5.00 -8.23 27.13
CA TYR A 181 4.74 -8.93 28.39
C TYR A 181 5.80 -8.63 29.46
N ILE A 182 7.08 -8.51 29.08
CA ILE A 182 8.18 -8.19 30.01
C ILE A 182 8.08 -6.72 30.48
N ILE A 183 7.77 -5.79 29.59
CA ILE A 183 7.68 -4.35 29.93
C ILE A 183 6.47 -4.05 30.82
N LEU A 184 5.36 -4.77 30.65
CA LEU A 184 4.14 -4.55 31.45
C LEU A 184 4.18 -5.22 32.84
N ASN A 185 5.12 -6.15 33.07
CA ASN A 185 5.22 -6.93 34.31
C ASN A 185 6.60 -6.81 35.01
N GLY A 186 7.45 -5.88 34.58
CA GLY A 186 8.73 -5.54 35.22
C GLY A 186 8.74 -4.12 35.75
#